data_AF-A0A354JT82-F1
#
_entry.id   AF-A0A354JT82-F1
#
_cell.length_a   1.000
_cell.length_b   1.000
_cell.length_c   1.000
_cell.angle_alpha   90.00
_cell.angle_beta   90.00
_cell.angle_gamma   90.00
#
_symmetry.space_group_name_H-M   'P 1'
#
loop_
_entity.id
_entity.type
_entity.pdbx_description
1 polymer ?
#
loop_
_entity_poly.entity_id
_entity_poly.type
_entity_poly.pdbx_seq_one_letter_code
_entity_poly.pdbx_strand_id
1 'polypeptide(L)'
;QYQAVETISAMLAECKAQLIFIGGTQEFTSKVYSGWRISQKFIRLAIIDCKIDWDGNYDDFHEDNFVNNLMDEPYEKLVDLSFIGIQGYLTPQHIQQRVLRRKHEHIRLGNLRGNIHEAEPLLFDAHLVSIDMSAVRASDAPGLKVSNPNGLYAEEVCMLARYAGVGQNSKFFGLFGLGAIESPQKQTIMLAAQVVWHYIEGVSHRKLENPLKNLPYNKKYVINIDVPGVEMVFYKNEHSGNWWFELAGLNKRKLMRGKILVRCTASDYTSASNGDIPQRWMRWYQKVQKI
;
A
#
# COMPACT_ATOMS: atom_id res chain seq x y z
N GLN A 1 -21.46 14.22 3.50
CA GLN A 1 -20.01 14.17 3.75
C GLN A 1 -19.26 13.42 2.64
N TYR A 2 -19.65 12.19 2.29
CA TYR A 2 -18.98 11.40 1.23
C TYR A 2 -18.80 12.11 -0.11
N GLN A 3 -19.86 12.73 -0.63
CA GLN A 3 -19.77 13.46 -1.90
C GLN A 3 -18.74 14.59 -1.87
N ALA A 4 -18.63 15.31 -0.76
CA ALA A 4 -17.64 16.37 -0.61
C ALA A 4 -16.21 15.80 -0.62
N VAL A 5 -15.96 14.69 0.08
CA VAL A 5 -14.66 14.01 0.09
C VAL A 5 -14.30 13.52 -1.30
N GLU A 6 -15.24 12.93 -2.03
CA GLU A 6 -15.04 12.47 -3.40
C GLU A 6 -14.68 13.63 -4.35
N THR A 7 -15.43 14.74 -4.30
CA THR A 7 -15.18 15.93 -5.12
C THR A 7 -13.82 16.57 -4.82
N ILE A 8 -13.49 16.77 -3.53
CA ILE A 8 -12.20 17.34 -3.13
C ILE A 8 -11.05 16.42 -3.57
N SER A 9 -11.21 15.11 -3.41
CA SER A 9 -10.20 14.13 -3.80
C SER A 9 -9.97 14.12 -5.31
N ALA A 10 -11.03 14.24 -6.12
CA ALA A 10 -10.92 14.35 -7.57
C ALA A 10 -10.15 15.60 -8.00
N MET A 11 -10.47 16.76 -7.42
CA MET A 11 -9.78 18.03 -7.70
C MET A 11 -8.29 17.95 -7.36
N LEU A 12 -7.94 17.43 -6.18
CA LEU A 12 -6.55 17.34 -5.74
C LEU A 12 -5.75 16.31 -6.54
N ALA A 13 -6.38 15.22 -7.00
CA ALA A 13 -5.76 14.25 -7.89
C ALA A 13 -5.38 14.88 -9.24
N GLU A 14 -6.26 15.70 -9.84
CA GLU A 14 -5.98 16.43 -11.08
C GLU A 14 -4.81 17.40 -10.93
N CYS A 15 -4.76 18.15 -9.83
CA CYS A 15 -3.67 19.08 -9.54
C CYS A 15 -2.39 18.39 -9.03
N LYS A 16 -2.38 17.06 -8.85
CA LYS A 16 -1.27 16.28 -8.29
C LYS A 16 -0.79 16.79 -6.91
N ALA A 17 -1.71 17.39 -6.17
CA ALA A 17 -1.49 17.93 -4.84
C ALA A 17 -1.42 16.81 -3.80
N GLN A 18 -0.74 17.08 -2.69
CA GLN A 18 -0.70 16.18 -1.55
C GLN A 18 -1.95 16.39 -0.69
N LEU A 19 -2.70 15.33 -0.43
CA LEU A 19 -3.84 15.33 0.49
C LEU A 19 -3.50 14.53 1.76
N ILE A 20 -3.63 15.18 2.92
CA ILE A 20 -3.58 14.52 4.23
C ILE A 20 -4.99 14.60 4.83
N PHE A 21 -5.59 13.46 5.12
CA PHE A 21 -6.91 13.34 5.72
C PHE A 21 -6.75 12.81 7.15
N ILE A 22 -7.33 13.48 8.14
CA ILE A 22 -7.24 13.08 9.55
C ILE A 22 -8.64 13.00 10.15
N GLY A 23 -8.91 11.89 10.83
CA GLY A 23 -10.16 11.65 11.57
C GLY A 23 -11.23 10.93 10.77
N GLY A 24 -12.37 10.69 11.41
CA GLY A 24 -13.42 9.84 10.86
C GLY A 24 -13.06 8.36 10.84
N THR A 25 -13.90 7.60 10.15
CA THR A 25 -13.81 6.16 9.93
C THR A 25 -13.03 5.85 8.65
N GLN A 26 -12.46 4.64 8.56
CA GLN A 26 -11.59 4.31 7.43
C GLN A 26 -12.33 4.20 6.08
N GLU A 27 -13.66 4.06 6.07
CA GLU A 27 -14.52 3.97 4.88
C GLU A 27 -14.36 5.15 3.90
N PHE A 28 -13.98 6.33 4.41
CA PHE A 28 -13.68 7.49 3.57
C PHE A 28 -12.58 7.21 2.54
N THR A 29 -11.70 6.25 2.79
CA THR A 29 -10.71 5.73 1.83
C THR A 29 -11.36 5.32 0.50
N SER A 30 -12.52 4.66 0.54
CA SER A 30 -13.25 4.27 -0.67
C SER A 30 -13.73 5.49 -1.46
N LYS A 31 -14.16 6.56 -0.78
CA LYS A 31 -14.62 7.81 -1.43
C LYS A 31 -13.47 8.61 -2.01
N VAL A 32 -12.33 8.63 -1.34
CA VAL A 32 -11.08 9.20 -1.89
C VAL A 32 -10.70 8.46 -3.18
N TYR A 33 -10.71 7.12 -3.16
CA TYR A 33 -10.48 6.31 -4.35
C TYR A 33 -11.46 6.62 -5.48
N SER A 34 -12.77 6.76 -5.18
CA SER A 34 -13.80 7.12 -6.17
C SER A 34 -13.50 8.45 -6.87
N GLY A 35 -12.99 9.45 -6.15
CA GLY A 35 -12.56 10.72 -6.76
C GLY A 35 -11.31 10.55 -7.62
N TRP A 36 -10.32 9.80 -7.13
CA TRP A 36 -9.06 9.54 -7.82
C TRP A 36 -9.23 8.78 -9.14
N ARG A 37 -10.10 7.77 -9.18
CA ARG A 37 -10.32 6.93 -10.38
C ARG A 37 -10.99 7.66 -11.54
N ILE A 38 -11.43 8.92 -11.35
CA ILE A 38 -11.97 9.76 -12.43
C ILE A 38 -10.87 10.16 -13.40
N SER A 39 -9.71 10.59 -12.90
CA SER A 39 -8.60 11.10 -13.71
C SER A 39 -7.36 10.20 -13.72
N GLN A 40 -7.23 9.30 -12.73
CA GLN A 40 -6.08 8.40 -12.60
C GLN A 40 -6.45 6.95 -12.95
N LYS A 41 -5.46 6.21 -13.46
CA LYS A 41 -5.52 4.78 -13.77
C LYS A 41 -4.40 4.06 -13.07
N PHE A 42 -4.48 2.73 -12.96
CA PHE A 42 -3.46 1.90 -12.30
C PHE A 42 -3.13 2.37 -10.88
N ILE A 43 -4.17 2.78 -10.15
CA ILE A 43 -4.07 3.21 -8.77
C ILE A 43 -3.59 2.03 -7.93
N ARG A 44 -2.74 2.35 -6.97
CA ARG A 44 -2.21 1.41 -5.97
C ARG A 44 -2.63 1.94 -4.61
N LEU A 45 -3.33 1.12 -3.84
CA LEU A 45 -3.85 1.48 -2.53
C LEU A 45 -3.25 0.56 -1.48
N ALA A 46 -2.66 1.15 -0.44
CA ALA A 46 -2.21 0.42 0.75
C ALA A 46 -3.10 0.80 1.95
N ILE A 47 -3.58 -0.22 2.66
CA ILE A 47 -4.42 -0.10 3.85
C ILE A 47 -3.65 -0.73 5.01
N ILE A 48 -3.37 0.06 6.04
CA ILE A 48 -2.78 -0.40 7.30
C ILE A 48 -3.91 -0.51 8.31
N ASP A 49 -4.18 -1.74 8.73
CA ASP A 49 -5.29 -2.08 9.62
C ASP A 49 -5.00 -3.39 10.40
N CYS A 50 -5.65 -3.57 11.54
CA CYS A 50 -5.70 -4.84 12.26
C CYS A 50 -6.52 -5.92 11.55
N LYS A 51 -7.44 -5.57 10.64
CA LYS A 51 -8.29 -6.51 9.90
C LYS A 51 -8.50 -6.11 8.44
N ILE A 52 -9.38 -6.83 7.74
CA ILE A 52 -9.81 -6.50 6.37
C ILE A 52 -11.30 -6.27 6.42
N ASP A 53 -11.73 -5.04 6.15
CA ASP A 53 -13.12 -4.56 6.20
C ASP A 53 -13.93 -5.00 4.98
N TRP A 54 -14.11 -6.33 4.88
CA TRP A 54 -14.87 -7.02 3.85
C TRP A 54 -15.84 -8.00 4.51
N ASP A 55 -17.12 -7.90 4.19
CA ASP A 55 -18.16 -8.82 4.65
C ASP A 55 -18.97 -9.45 3.49
N GLY A 56 -18.77 -8.95 2.26
CA GLY A 56 -19.50 -9.39 1.07
C GLY A 56 -20.94 -8.89 0.97
N ASN A 57 -21.41 -8.03 1.86
CA ASN A 57 -22.70 -7.35 1.76
C ASN A 57 -22.56 -6.07 0.91
N TYR A 58 -23.31 -5.98 -0.18
CA TYR A 58 -23.27 -4.80 -1.08
C TYR A 58 -24.52 -3.92 -0.94
N ASP A 59 -25.47 -4.29 -0.07
CA ASP A 59 -26.71 -3.55 0.14
C ASP A 59 -26.51 -2.35 1.08
N ASP A 60 -25.40 -2.31 1.82
CA ASP A 60 -25.00 -1.23 2.72
C ASP A 60 -23.54 -0.79 2.53
N PHE A 61 -23.17 0.31 3.19
CA PHE A 61 -21.82 0.88 3.15
C PHE A 61 -21.43 1.47 4.50
N HIS A 62 -20.39 0.91 5.13
CA HIS A 62 -19.87 1.33 6.44
C HIS A 62 -18.38 0.93 6.64
N GLU A 63 -17.86 1.21 7.84
CA GLU A 63 -16.43 1.10 8.17
C GLU A 63 -15.87 -0.32 8.08
N ASP A 64 -16.72 -1.33 8.23
CA ASP A 64 -16.32 -2.74 8.19
C ASP A 64 -16.58 -3.43 6.83
N ASN A 65 -17.07 -2.71 5.82
CA ASN A 65 -17.41 -3.30 4.51
C ASN A 65 -16.92 -2.51 3.28
N PHE A 66 -16.27 -1.35 3.47
CA PHE A 66 -15.90 -0.46 2.37
C PHE A 66 -14.94 -1.11 1.34
N VAL A 67 -14.25 -2.18 1.73
CA VAL A 67 -13.32 -2.94 0.87
C VAL A 67 -14.06 -3.79 -0.15
N ASN A 68 -15.35 -4.12 0.07
CA ASN A 68 -16.18 -4.88 -0.87
C ASN A 68 -16.06 -4.34 -2.30
N ASN A 69 -16.27 -3.03 -2.46
CA ASN A 69 -16.17 -2.36 -3.75
C ASN A 69 -14.74 -2.30 -4.27
N LEU A 70 -13.76 -2.02 -3.41
CA LEU A 70 -12.34 -1.91 -3.80
C LEU A 70 -11.79 -3.25 -4.35
N MET A 71 -12.16 -4.37 -3.73
CA MET A 71 -11.63 -5.68 -4.09
C MET A 71 -12.10 -6.17 -5.48
N ASP A 72 -13.25 -5.68 -5.92
CA ASP A 72 -13.87 -6.04 -7.19
C ASP A 72 -13.54 -5.05 -8.32
N GLU A 73 -12.82 -3.97 -8.03
CA GLU A 73 -12.38 -3.02 -9.05
C GLU A 73 -11.52 -3.70 -10.14
N PRO A 74 -11.65 -3.26 -11.40
CA PRO A 74 -10.82 -3.75 -12.49
C PRO A 74 -9.38 -3.23 -12.38
N TYR A 75 -8.40 -4.02 -12.84
CA TYR A 75 -6.97 -3.71 -12.70
C TYR A 75 -6.54 -2.44 -13.44
N GLU A 76 -7.26 -2.05 -14.50
CA GLU A 76 -7.02 -0.80 -15.23
C GLU A 76 -7.32 0.44 -14.37
N LYS A 77 -8.14 0.29 -13.33
CA LYS A 77 -8.43 1.34 -12.34
C LYS A 77 -7.60 1.13 -11.07
N LEU A 78 -7.73 -0.03 -10.41
CA LEU A 78 -7.01 -0.39 -9.19
C LEU A 78 -6.09 -1.58 -9.46
N VAL A 79 -4.83 -1.32 -9.78
CA VAL A 79 -3.88 -2.38 -10.13
C VAL A 79 -3.41 -3.16 -8.91
N ASP A 80 -3.31 -2.49 -7.76
CA ASP A 80 -2.90 -3.13 -6.52
C ASP A 80 -3.66 -2.60 -5.31
N LEU A 81 -3.96 -3.53 -4.42
CA LEU A 81 -4.58 -3.31 -3.12
C LEU A 81 -3.79 -4.16 -2.14
N SER A 82 -3.24 -3.51 -1.13
CA SER A 82 -2.34 -4.13 -0.16
C SER A 82 -2.84 -3.89 1.25
N PHE A 83 -2.94 -4.95 2.05
CA PHE A 83 -3.32 -4.86 3.48
C PHE A 83 -2.11 -5.13 4.35
N ILE A 84 -1.84 -4.30 5.36
CA ILE A 84 -0.61 -4.36 6.15
C ILE A 84 -0.98 -4.36 7.63
N GLY A 85 -0.46 -5.33 8.39
CA GLY A 85 -0.68 -5.41 9.83
C GLY A 85 -1.87 -6.27 10.25
N ILE A 86 -2.50 -6.99 9.31
CA ILE A 86 -3.71 -7.76 9.61
C ILE A 86 -3.46 -8.87 10.63
N GLN A 87 -4.48 -9.17 11.42
CA GLN A 87 -4.46 -10.19 12.47
C GLN A 87 -5.39 -11.34 12.09
N GLY A 88 -4.85 -12.57 12.06
CA GLY A 88 -5.59 -13.72 11.53
C GLY A 88 -6.85 -14.11 12.32
N TYR A 89 -6.95 -13.70 13.59
CA TYR A 89 -8.15 -13.90 14.40
C TYR A 89 -9.22 -12.81 14.17
N LEU A 90 -8.86 -11.67 13.59
CA LEU A 90 -9.81 -10.63 13.16
C LEU A 90 -10.16 -10.75 11.68
N THR A 91 -9.35 -11.46 10.89
CA THR A 91 -9.57 -11.67 9.46
C THR A 91 -9.71 -13.15 9.14
N PRO A 92 -10.95 -13.66 8.93
CA PRO A 92 -11.18 -15.02 8.50
C PRO A 92 -10.34 -15.44 7.29
N GLN A 93 -9.90 -16.70 7.27
CA GLN A 93 -9.00 -17.23 6.24
C GLN A 93 -9.58 -17.10 4.82
N HIS A 94 -10.90 -17.25 4.65
CA HIS A 94 -11.54 -17.13 3.34
C HIS A 94 -11.40 -15.72 2.74
N ILE A 95 -11.36 -14.66 3.57
CA ILE A 95 -11.12 -13.28 3.16
C ILE A 95 -9.67 -13.11 2.72
N GLN A 96 -8.71 -13.61 3.52
CA GLN A 96 -7.29 -13.61 3.16
C GLN A 96 -7.04 -14.30 1.82
N GLN A 97 -7.69 -15.45 1.59
CA GLN A 97 -7.62 -16.17 0.32
C GLN A 97 -8.27 -15.39 -0.83
N ARG A 98 -9.36 -14.65 -0.59
CA ARG A 98 -10.00 -13.81 -1.61
C ARG A 98 -9.04 -12.74 -2.11
N VAL A 99 -8.34 -12.05 -1.21
CA VAL A 99 -7.29 -11.07 -1.54
C VAL A 99 -6.25 -11.70 -2.46
N LEU A 100 -5.71 -12.86 -2.09
CA LEU A 100 -4.69 -13.55 -2.88
C LEU A 100 -5.21 -14.06 -4.23
N ARG A 101 -6.46 -14.53 -4.30
CA ARG A 101 -7.10 -14.93 -5.57
C ARG A 101 -7.25 -13.75 -6.54
N ARG A 102 -7.57 -12.57 -6.02
CA ARG A 102 -7.55 -11.29 -6.74
C ARG A 102 -6.15 -10.74 -6.98
N LYS A 103 -5.09 -11.49 -6.64
CA LYS A 103 -3.68 -11.13 -6.82
C LYS A 103 -3.25 -9.87 -6.06
N HIS A 104 -4.10 -9.41 -5.15
CA HIS A 104 -3.78 -8.42 -4.14
C HIS A 104 -2.89 -9.05 -3.07
N GLU A 105 -2.39 -8.21 -2.18
CA GLU A 105 -1.42 -8.61 -1.17
C GLU A 105 -1.92 -8.32 0.24
N HIS A 106 -1.51 -9.15 1.19
CA HIS A 106 -1.62 -8.82 2.59
C HIS A 106 -0.38 -9.27 3.36
N ILE A 107 -0.01 -8.52 4.38
CA ILE A 107 1.05 -8.86 5.34
C ILE A 107 0.42 -8.97 6.72
N ARG A 108 0.52 -10.15 7.32
CA ARG A 108 0.07 -10.39 8.70
C ARG A 108 1.00 -9.71 9.70
N LEU A 109 0.47 -9.22 10.82
CA LEU A 109 1.23 -8.53 11.87
C LEU A 109 2.50 -9.29 12.30
N GLY A 110 2.41 -10.61 12.49
CA GLY A 110 3.57 -11.42 12.90
C GLY A 110 4.70 -11.42 11.87
N ASN A 111 4.38 -11.50 10.58
CA ASN A 111 5.37 -11.46 9.49
C ASN A 111 5.96 -10.04 9.37
N LEU A 112 5.11 -9.02 9.51
CA LEU A 112 5.54 -7.63 9.49
C LEU A 112 6.51 -7.32 10.63
N ARG A 113 6.25 -7.82 11.84
CA ARG A 113 7.15 -7.65 12.99
C ARG A 113 8.48 -8.36 12.81
N GLY A 114 8.47 -9.54 12.18
CA GLY A 114 9.71 -10.28 11.87
C GLY A 114 10.58 -9.55 10.85
N ASN A 115 9.95 -8.89 9.86
CA ASN A 115 10.65 -8.07 8.87
C ASN A 115 9.75 -6.96 8.31
N ILE A 116 9.80 -5.79 8.92
CA ILE A 116 8.97 -4.63 8.55
C ILE A 116 9.34 -4.03 7.19
N HIS A 117 10.55 -4.32 6.69
CA HIS A 117 10.99 -3.88 5.37
C HIS A 117 10.17 -4.51 4.23
N GLU A 118 9.45 -5.61 4.47
CA GLU A 118 8.55 -6.19 3.46
C GLU A 118 7.38 -5.27 3.08
N ALA A 119 7.01 -4.33 3.96
CA ALA A 119 5.99 -3.32 3.69
C ALA A 119 6.51 -2.13 2.88
N GLU A 120 7.83 -1.87 2.87
CA GLU A 120 8.40 -0.72 2.17
C GLU A 120 7.99 -0.68 0.70
N PRO A 121 8.06 -1.78 -0.09
CA PRO A 121 7.74 -1.66 -1.51
C PRO A 121 6.25 -1.44 -1.77
N LEU A 122 5.37 -1.91 -0.87
CA LEU A 122 3.93 -1.71 -0.98
C LEU A 122 3.57 -0.24 -0.74
N LEU A 123 4.21 0.39 0.25
CA LEU A 123 3.98 1.77 0.63
C LEU A 123 4.69 2.76 -0.30
N PHE A 124 5.88 2.40 -0.80
CA PHE A 124 6.66 3.25 -1.69
C PHE A 124 5.95 3.50 -3.04
N ASP A 125 5.37 2.44 -3.60
CA ASP A 125 4.67 2.50 -4.88
C ASP A 125 3.19 2.91 -4.75
N ALA A 126 2.64 2.95 -3.53
CA ALA A 126 1.25 3.31 -3.29
C ALA A 126 0.96 4.77 -3.68
N HIS A 127 -0.18 4.98 -4.33
CA HIS A 127 -0.71 6.32 -4.60
C HIS A 127 -1.52 6.83 -3.40
N LEU A 128 -2.31 5.91 -2.85
CA LEU A 128 -3.19 6.13 -1.72
C LEU A 128 -2.71 5.26 -0.55
N VAL A 129 -2.48 5.87 0.61
CA VAL A 129 -2.18 5.15 1.84
C VAL A 129 -3.22 5.52 2.89
N SER A 130 -3.83 4.50 3.49
CA SER A 130 -4.82 4.65 4.55
C SER A 130 -4.35 3.89 5.79
N ILE A 131 -4.39 4.54 6.95
CA ILE A 131 -4.04 3.95 8.24
C ILE A 131 -5.25 4.06 9.15
N ASP A 132 -5.74 2.93 9.66
CA ASP A 132 -6.61 2.92 10.83
C ASP A 132 -5.75 2.73 12.08
N MET A 133 -5.91 3.63 13.05
CA MET A 133 -5.13 3.59 14.28
C MET A 133 -5.47 2.38 15.18
N SER A 134 -6.60 1.67 14.96
CA SER A 134 -6.92 0.38 15.60
C SER A 134 -5.92 -0.73 15.30
N ALA A 135 -5.06 -0.55 14.28
CA ALA A 135 -3.89 -1.39 14.03
C ALA A 135 -2.85 -1.32 15.14
N VAL A 136 -2.80 -0.24 15.92
CA VAL A 136 -1.85 -0.01 17.01
C VAL A 136 -2.37 -0.67 18.30
N ARG A 137 -1.46 -1.27 19.07
CA ARG A 137 -1.84 -1.88 20.36
C ARG A 137 -2.34 -0.83 21.36
N ALA A 138 -3.31 -1.22 22.17
CA ALA A 138 -3.95 -0.35 23.15
C ALA A 138 -2.99 0.26 24.18
N SER A 139 -1.89 -0.41 24.51
CA SER A 139 -0.89 0.14 25.45
C SER A 139 -0.18 1.38 24.91
N ASP A 140 -0.07 1.49 23.59
CA ASP A 140 0.59 2.62 22.92
C ASP A 140 -0.43 3.67 22.47
N ALA A 141 -1.68 3.24 22.20
CA ALA A 141 -2.78 4.09 21.79
C ALA A 141 -4.08 3.76 22.56
N PRO A 142 -4.21 4.17 23.83
CA PRO A 142 -5.36 3.81 24.68
C PRO A 142 -6.68 4.56 24.37
N GLY A 143 -6.63 5.67 23.63
CA GLY A 143 -7.79 6.49 23.24
C GLY A 143 -8.39 6.18 21.87
N LEU A 144 -8.31 4.92 21.41
CA LEU A 144 -8.90 4.51 20.14
C LEU A 144 -10.35 4.07 20.29
N LYS A 145 -11.15 4.26 19.24
CA LYS A 145 -12.53 3.77 19.17
C LYS A 145 -12.58 2.24 19.29
N VAL A 146 -11.68 1.57 18.58
CA VAL A 146 -11.47 0.12 18.63
C VAL A 146 -10.04 -0.10 19.12
N SER A 147 -9.91 -0.73 20.28
CA SER A 147 -8.62 -0.99 20.93
C SER A 147 -8.34 -2.48 21.00
N ASN A 148 -7.17 -2.90 20.53
CA ASN A 148 -6.73 -4.29 20.59
C ASN A 148 -5.51 -4.42 21.52
N PRO A 149 -5.43 -5.48 22.35
CA PRO A 149 -4.26 -5.68 23.22
C PRO A 149 -2.98 -5.94 22.41
N ASN A 150 -3.13 -6.58 21.25
CA ASN A 150 -2.06 -6.82 20.30
C ASN A 150 -2.26 -5.93 19.07
N GLY A 151 -1.17 -5.42 18.52
CA GLY A 151 -1.16 -4.52 17.38
C GLY A 151 0.27 -4.10 17.07
N LEU A 152 0.42 -3.19 16.11
CA LEU A 152 1.66 -2.47 15.83
C LEU A 152 2.13 -1.75 17.09
N TYR A 153 3.45 -1.72 17.28
CA TYR A 153 4.11 -0.81 18.20
C TYR A 153 4.07 0.62 17.64
N ALA A 154 4.14 1.61 18.52
CA ALA A 154 4.18 3.03 18.15
C ALA A 154 5.25 3.33 17.08
N GLU A 155 6.46 2.79 17.25
CA GLU A 155 7.57 2.95 16.30
C GLU A 155 7.32 2.25 14.96
N GLU A 156 6.61 1.12 14.95
CA GLU A 156 6.30 0.37 13.72
C GLU A 156 5.35 1.22 12.84
N VAL A 157 4.27 1.76 13.40
CA VAL A 157 3.32 2.60 12.62
C VAL A 157 3.97 3.90 12.13
N CYS A 158 4.84 4.52 12.93
CA CYS A 158 5.62 5.69 12.51
C CYS A 158 6.56 5.38 11.34
N MET A 159 7.22 4.22 11.35
CA MET A 159 8.07 3.79 10.25
C MET A 159 7.28 3.48 8.97
N LEU A 160 6.11 2.83 9.08
CA LEU A 160 5.22 2.63 7.93
C LEU A 160 4.76 3.96 7.33
N ALA A 161 4.40 4.93 8.17
CA ALA A 161 4.05 6.27 7.70
C ALA A 161 5.22 6.97 7.00
N ARG A 162 6.44 6.80 7.51
CA ARG A 162 7.65 7.30 6.83
C ARG A 162 7.87 6.64 5.47
N TYR A 163 7.71 5.32 5.34
CA TYR A 163 7.79 4.63 4.05
C TYR A 163 6.77 5.15 3.04
N ALA A 164 5.53 5.37 3.48
CA ALA A 164 4.50 6.00 2.66
C ALA A 164 4.90 7.42 2.20
N GLY A 165 5.51 8.21 3.09
CA GLY A 165 5.96 9.58 2.77
C GLY A 165 7.07 9.61 1.73
N VAL A 166 8.09 8.76 1.89
CA VAL A 166 9.24 8.64 0.97
C VAL A 166 8.82 8.12 -0.40
N GLY A 167 7.74 7.33 -0.47
CA GLY A 167 7.18 6.77 -1.69
C GLY A 167 6.91 7.82 -2.77
N GLN A 168 7.38 7.58 -3.99
CA GLN A 168 7.35 8.59 -5.05
C GLN A 168 5.92 8.96 -5.49
N ASN A 169 5.03 7.98 -5.48
CA ASN A 169 3.68 8.10 -6.00
C ASN A 169 2.65 8.47 -4.93
N SER A 170 3.01 8.44 -3.64
CA SER A 170 2.09 8.73 -2.54
C SER A 170 1.65 10.19 -2.60
N LYS A 171 0.35 10.39 -2.77
CA LYS A 171 -0.32 11.70 -2.88
C LYS A 171 -1.54 11.82 -1.99
N PHE A 172 -1.96 10.72 -1.39
CA PHE A 172 -2.96 10.69 -0.34
C PHE A 172 -2.43 9.91 0.85
N PHE A 173 -2.61 10.49 2.02
CA PHE A 173 -2.38 9.85 3.31
C PHE A 173 -3.58 10.09 4.22
N GLY A 174 -4.25 9.01 4.61
CA GLY A 174 -5.37 9.04 5.53
C GLY A 174 -4.99 8.45 6.88
N LEU A 175 -5.37 9.12 7.96
CA LEU A 175 -5.24 8.64 9.33
C LEU A 175 -6.61 8.62 10.00
N PHE A 176 -7.13 7.43 10.27
CA PHE A 176 -8.50 7.16 10.71
C PHE A 176 -8.52 6.44 12.06
N GLY A 177 -9.72 6.17 12.59
CA GLY A 177 -9.89 5.35 13.80
C GLY A 177 -9.51 6.07 15.11
N LEU A 178 -9.38 7.39 15.08
CA LEU A 178 -9.18 8.21 16.27
C LEU A 178 -10.46 8.18 17.13
N GLY A 179 -10.31 8.04 18.45
CA GLY A 179 -11.42 8.04 19.40
C GLY A 179 -12.14 9.39 19.51
N ALA A 180 -13.08 9.49 20.44
CA ALA A 180 -13.93 10.66 20.61
C ALA A 180 -13.12 11.95 20.83
N ILE A 181 -13.41 12.97 20.02
CA ILE A 181 -12.79 14.31 20.09
C ILE A 181 -13.14 15.01 21.42
N GLU A 182 -14.26 14.64 22.04
CA GLU A 182 -14.76 15.24 23.28
C GLU A 182 -13.93 14.87 24.53
N SER A 183 -13.23 13.73 24.50
CA SER A 183 -12.33 13.32 25.58
C SER A 183 -11.11 12.58 25.01
N PRO A 184 -10.21 13.30 24.32
CA PRO A 184 -9.10 12.68 23.64
C PRO A 184 -8.04 12.24 24.65
N GLN A 185 -7.61 10.97 24.58
CA GLN A 185 -6.44 10.55 25.34
C GLN A 185 -5.17 11.15 24.71
N LYS A 186 -4.43 11.92 25.52
CA LYS A 186 -3.24 12.65 25.08
C LYS A 186 -2.22 11.76 24.38
N GLN A 187 -2.00 10.55 24.89
CA GLN A 187 -1.03 9.60 24.33
C GLN A 187 -1.38 9.20 22.89
N THR A 188 -2.63 8.83 22.62
CA THR A 188 -3.09 8.48 21.26
C THR A 188 -2.98 9.65 20.30
N ILE A 189 -3.37 10.86 20.74
CA ILE A 189 -3.26 12.05 19.89
C ILE A 189 -1.80 12.41 19.60
N MET A 190 -0.91 12.29 20.59
CA MET A 190 0.53 12.49 20.40
C MET A 190 1.10 11.48 19.40
N LEU A 191 0.74 10.19 19.51
CA LEU A 191 1.16 9.19 18.54
C LEU A 191 0.61 9.48 17.14
N ALA A 192 -0.67 9.84 17.01
CA ALA A 192 -1.26 10.23 15.73
C ALA A 192 -0.50 11.42 15.10
N ALA A 193 -0.12 12.42 15.90
CA ALA A 193 0.69 13.53 15.44
C ALA A 193 2.09 13.08 14.97
N GLN A 194 2.74 12.16 15.68
CA GLN A 194 4.03 11.58 15.28
C GLN A 194 3.93 10.80 13.96
N VAL A 195 2.86 10.02 13.78
CA VAL A 195 2.58 9.30 12.53
C VAL A 195 2.47 10.27 11.35
N VAL A 196 1.69 11.34 11.49
CA VAL A 196 1.58 12.40 10.46
C VAL A 196 2.92 13.11 10.26
N TRP A 197 3.66 13.39 11.33
CA TRP A 197 4.97 14.03 11.25
C TRP A 197 5.97 13.17 10.46
N HIS A 198 6.05 11.87 10.72
CA HIS A 198 6.92 10.96 10.00
C HIS A 198 6.51 10.79 8.53
N TYR A 199 5.21 10.86 8.22
CA TYR A 199 4.76 10.95 6.84
C TYR A 199 5.30 12.21 6.15
N ILE A 200 5.11 13.38 6.76
CA ILE A 200 5.58 14.68 6.22
C ILE A 200 7.10 14.70 6.09
N GLU A 201 7.82 14.18 7.08
CA GLU A 201 9.27 14.01 7.04
C GLU A 201 9.68 13.06 5.91
N GLY A 202 8.95 11.98 5.67
CA GLY A 202 9.18 11.11 4.52
C GLY A 202 9.00 11.85 3.19
N VAL A 203 7.94 12.66 3.08
CA VAL A 203 7.67 13.49 1.89
C VAL A 203 8.81 14.47 1.62
N SER A 204 9.37 15.11 2.65
CA SER A 204 10.49 16.05 2.48
C SER A 204 11.79 15.37 2.02
N HIS A 205 11.93 14.07 2.27
CA HIS A 205 13.08 13.24 1.84
C HIS A 205 12.83 12.48 0.54
N ARG A 206 11.70 12.70 -0.14
CA ARG A 206 11.33 11.98 -1.37
C ARG A 206 12.36 12.25 -2.47
N LYS A 207 13.02 11.18 -2.93
CA LYS A 207 13.93 11.21 -4.07
C LYS A 207 13.26 10.62 -5.29
N LEU A 208 13.28 11.35 -6.40
CA LEU A 208 12.84 10.83 -7.70
C LEU A 208 13.94 9.92 -8.26
N GLU A 209 13.75 8.63 -8.06
CA GLU A 209 14.60 7.56 -8.57
C GLU A 209 13.89 6.84 -9.71
N ASN A 210 14.55 6.77 -10.86
CA ASN A 210 14.10 5.92 -11.96
C ASN A 210 15.25 5.01 -12.39
N PRO A 211 15.15 3.69 -12.18
CA PRO A 211 16.24 2.77 -12.46
C PRO A 211 16.66 2.77 -13.95
N LEU A 212 15.74 3.09 -14.86
CA LEU A 212 15.98 3.10 -16.31
C LEU A 212 16.65 4.38 -16.81
N LYS A 213 16.55 5.50 -16.07
CA LYS A 213 17.12 6.81 -16.49
C LYS A 213 18.48 7.11 -15.85
N ASN A 214 18.77 6.55 -14.68
CA ASN A 214 19.98 6.87 -13.90
C ASN A 214 21.08 5.78 -14.04
N LEU A 215 21.47 5.47 -15.27
CA LEU A 215 22.33 4.32 -15.60
C LEU A 215 23.68 4.22 -14.86
N PRO A 216 24.45 5.29 -14.56
CA PRO A 216 25.73 5.10 -13.88
C PRO A 216 25.61 4.61 -12.42
N TYR A 217 24.42 4.72 -11.82
CA TYR A 217 24.18 4.34 -10.41
C TYR A 217 23.29 3.09 -10.25
N ASN A 218 22.75 2.55 -11.34
CA ASN A 218 21.85 1.41 -11.31
C ASN A 218 22.46 0.19 -11.97
N LYS A 219 22.66 -0.89 -11.20
CA LYS A 219 23.09 -2.18 -11.74
C LYS A 219 21.88 -2.99 -12.19
N LYS A 220 21.97 -3.54 -13.40
CA LYS A 220 20.98 -4.46 -13.96
C LYS A 220 21.45 -5.90 -13.73
N TYR A 221 20.56 -6.74 -13.23
CA TYR A 221 20.76 -8.17 -13.04
C TYR A 221 19.73 -8.92 -13.87
N VAL A 222 20.17 -9.92 -14.64
CA VAL A 222 19.29 -10.77 -15.45
C VAL A 222 19.42 -12.19 -14.90
N ILE A 223 18.29 -12.76 -14.51
CA ILE A 223 18.20 -14.11 -13.96
C ILE A 223 17.40 -14.95 -14.95
N ASN A 224 18.04 -16.01 -15.44
CA ASN A 224 17.38 -17.05 -16.22
C ASN A 224 16.74 -18.02 -15.23
N ILE A 225 15.44 -18.23 -15.39
CA ILE A 225 14.69 -19.23 -14.63
C ILE A 225 14.36 -20.41 -15.54
N ASP A 226 14.05 -21.56 -14.95
CA ASP A 226 13.66 -22.79 -15.67
C ASP A 226 12.23 -22.71 -16.27
N VAL A 227 11.82 -21.52 -16.68
CA VAL A 227 10.57 -21.27 -17.41
C VAL A 227 10.95 -20.74 -18.80
N PRO A 228 10.71 -21.53 -19.87
CA PRO A 228 11.10 -21.14 -21.22
C PRO A 228 10.53 -19.78 -21.63
N GLY A 229 11.41 -18.90 -22.11
CA GLY A 229 11.04 -17.57 -22.61
C GLY A 229 10.73 -16.52 -21.53
N VAL A 230 10.99 -16.82 -20.26
CA VAL A 230 10.84 -15.86 -19.17
C VAL A 230 12.19 -15.56 -18.54
N GLU A 231 12.64 -14.31 -18.69
CA GLU A 231 13.80 -13.77 -17.96
C GLU A 231 13.29 -12.83 -16.86
N MET A 232 13.87 -12.93 -15.67
CA MET A 232 13.64 -11.94 -14.62
C MET A 232 14.73 -10.88 -14.66
N VAL A 233 14.33 -9.62 -14.80
CA VAL A 233 15.25 -8.48 -14.80
C VAL A 233 15.07 -7.70 -13.51
N PHE A 234 16.15 -7.58 -12.74
CA PHE A 234 16.20 -6.77 -11.52
C PHE A 234 17.12 -5.56 -11.72
N TYR A 235 16.82 -4.48 -11.02
CA TYR A 235 17.64 -3.29 -10.92
C TYR A 235 17.93 -2.99 -9.46
N LYS A 236 19.17 -2.60 -9.17
CA LYS A 236 19.57 -2.09 -7.85
C LYS A 236 20.19 -0.70 -8.02
N ASN A 237 19.71 0.27 -7.25
CA ASN A 237 20.38 1.53 -7.08
C ASN A 237 21.49 1.37 -6.02
N GLU A 238 22.74 1.58 -6.40
CA GLU A 238 23.89 1.36 -5.51
C GLU A 238 24.01 2.42 -4.41
N HIS A 239 23.38 3.59 -4.58
CA HIS A 239 23.42 4.67 -3.59
C HIS A 239 22.34 4.51 -2.52
N SER A 240 21.09 4.22 -2.93
CA SER A 240 19.98 4.05 -1.99
C SER A 240 19.79 2.60 -1.52
N GLY A 241 20.44 1.62 -2.16
CA GLY A 241 20.25 0.19 -1.85
C GLY A 241 18.91 -0.38 -2.35
N ASN A 242 18.20 0.44 -3.12
CA ASN A 242 16.83 0.23 -3.55
C ASN A 242 16.75 -0.78 -4.69
N TRP A 243 15.79 -1.71 -4.63
CA TRP A 243 15.56 -2.73 -5.65
C TRP A 243 14.24 -2.55 -6.42
N TRP A 244 14.26 -2.95 -7.69
CA TRP A 244 13.10 -3.09 -8.55
C TRP A 244 13.23 -4.34 -9.41
N PHE A 245 12.11 -4.91 -9.83
CA PHE A 245 12.08 -5.79 -11.00
C PHE A 245 11.35 -5.11 -12.16
N GLU A 246 11.76 -5.48 -13.37
CA GLU A 246 11.11 -5.07 -14.60
C GLU A 246 10.21 -6.19 -15.12
N LEU A 247 9.02 -5.80 -15.54
CA LEU A 247 8.12 -6.61 -16.34
C LEU A 247 7.99 -5.97 -17.72
N ALA A 248 8.16 -6.78 -18.76
CA ALA A 248 7.82 -6.36 -20.10
C ALA A 248 6.30 -6.12 -20.17
N GLY A 249 5.87 -4.94 -20.61
CA GLY A 249 4.46 -4.71 -20.93
C GLY A 249 4.05 -5.65 -22.06
N LEU A 250 3.28 -6.69 -21.75
CA LEU A 250 2.93 -7.76 -22.69
C LEU A 250 1.88 -7.34 -23.73
N ASN A 251 1.34 -6.11 -23.64
CA ASN A 251 0.15 -5.75 -24.40
C ASN A 251 0.40 -4.74 -25.55
N LYS A 252 -0.09 -5.10 -26.75
CA LYS A 252 -0.12 -4.23 -27.95
C LYS A 252 -1.15 -3.10 -27.84
N ARG A 253 -2.06 -3.13 -26.85
CA ARG A 253 -2.99 -2.05 -26.54
C ARG A 253 -2.22 -0.84 -26.01
N LYS A 254 -2.48 0.34 -26.57
CA LYS A 254 -1.75 1.62 -26.35
C LYS A 254 -1.55 2.04 -24.88
N LEU A 255 -2.23 1.43 -23.90
CA LEU A 255 -2.34 1.96 -22.53
C LEU A 255 -1.06 1.80 -21.70
N MET A 256 -0.26 0.74 -21.93
CA MET A 256 1.00 0.48 -21.22
C MET A 256 2.13 0.15 -22.22
N ARG A 257 2.42 1.07 -23.14
CA ARG A 257 3.61 0.97 -23.98
C ARG A 257 4.86 1.23 -23.14
N GLY A 258 5.53 0.18 -22.67
CA GLY A 258 6.82 0.31 -21.99
C GLY A 258 7.13 -0.79 -20.97
N LYS A 259 8.25 -0.59 -20.28
CA LYS A 259 8.71 -1.43 -19.18
C LYS A 259 8.01 -1.01 -17.89
N ILE A 260 7.39 -1.96 -17.19
CA ILE A 260 6.80 -1.72 -15.87
C ILE A 260 7.86 -2.01 -14.83
N LEU A 261 8.20 -1.01 -14.03
CA LEU A 261 9.08 -1.17 -12.89
C LEU A 261 8.22 -1.32 -11.64
N VAL A 262 8.56 -2.31 -10.83
CA VAL A 262 7.89 -2.57 -9.56
C VAL A 262 8.94 -2.65 -8.47
N ARG A 263 8.70 -1.92 -7.38
CA ARG A 263 9.54 -1.93 -6.20
C ARG A 263 9.57 -3.34 -5.57
N CYS A 264 10.74 -3.81 -5.18
CA CYS A 264 10.91 -5.12 -4.54
C CYS A 264 11.99 -5.09 -3.45
N THR A 265 12.15 -6.20 -2.73
CA THR A 265 13.17 -6.32 -1.68
C THR A 265 14.42 -7.02 -2.20
N ALA A 266 15.53 -6.90 -1.45
CA ALA A 266 16.73 -7.69 -1.71
C ALA A 266 16.47 -9.21 -1.56
N SER A 267 15.50 -9.58 -0.71
CA SER A 267 15.08 -10.97 -0.56
C SER A 267 14.44 -11.52 -1.83
N ASP A 268 13.60 -10.72 -2.51
CA ASP A 268 13.00 -11.11 -3.80
C ASP A 268 14.10 -11.46 -4.83
N TYR A 269 15.13 -10.62 -4.95
CA TYR A 269 16.28 -10.90 -5.84
C TYR A 269 17.06 -12.15 -5.43
N THR A 270 17.29 -12.34 -4.13
CA THR A 270 18.05 -13.48 -3.61
C THR A 270 17.31 -14.79 -3.87
N SER A 271 16.00 -14.82 -3.63
CA SER A 271 15.13 -15.95 -3.96
C SER A 271 15.17 -16.27 -5.46
N ALA A 272 15.04 -15.26 -6.33
CA ALA A 272 15.14 -15.44 -7.77
C ALA A 272 16.49 -16.01 -8.19
N SER A 273 17.59 -15.55 -7.58
CA SER A 273 18.94 -16.01 -7.89
C SER A 273 19.19 -17.46 -7.45
N ASN A 274 18.41 -17.96 -6.49
CA ASN A 274 18.42 -19.35 -6.05
C ASN A 274 17.48 -20.26 -6.88
N GLY A 275 16.84 -19.73 -7.92
CA GLY A 275 15.93 -20.46 -8.81
C GLY A 275 14.44 -20.38 -8.44
N ASP A 276 14.09 -19.73 -7.32
CA ASP A 276 12.71 -19.59 -6.88
C ASP A 276 12.03 -18.36 -7.50
N ILE A 277 10.78 -18.49 -7.93
CA ILE A 277 10.00 -17.34 -8.44
C ILE A 277 9.43 -16.56 -7.25
N PRO A 278 9.83 -15.29 -7.02
CA PRO A 278 9.29 -14.52 -5.90
C PRO A 278 7.78 -14.27 -6.06
N GLN A 279 7.03 -14.44 -4.97
CA GLN A 279 5.57 -14.27 -4.99
C GLN A 279 5.15 -12.86 -5.45
N ARG A 280 5.92 -11.83 -5.07
CA ARG A 280 5.72 -10.44 -5.51
C ARG A 280 5.81 -10.34 -7.03
N TRP A 281 6.85 -10.90 -7.62
CA TRP A 281 7.04 -10.94 -9.08
C TRP A 281 5.88 -11.67 -9.77
N MET A 282 5.51 -12.87 -9.28
CA MET A 282 4.45 -13.69 -9.87
C MET A 282 3.08 -12.99 -9.87
N ARG A 283 2.71 -12.30 -8.77
CA ARG A 283 1.47 -11.53 -8.70
C ARG A 283 1.45 -10.39 -9.72
N TRP A 284 2.54 -9.64 -9.82
CA TRP A 284 2.64 -8.53 -10.76
C TRP A 284 2.64 -9.00 -12.21
N TYR A 285 3.33 -10.10 -12.53
CA TYR A 285 3.29 -10.73 -13.85
C TYR A 285 1.85 -11.08 -14.27
N GLN A 286 1.08 -11.70 -13.36
CA GLN A 286 -0.32 -12.06 -13.61
C GLN A 286 -1.25 -10.85 -13.73
N LYS A 287 -1.00 -9.76 -12.99
CA LYS A 287 -1.77 -8.51 -13.12
C LYS A 287 -1.55 -7.84 -14.46
N VAL A 288 -0.28 -7.76 -14.89
CA VAL A 288 0.09 -7.11 -16.17
C VAL A 288 -0.53 -7.84 -17.36
N GLN A 289 -0.76 -9.15 -17.28
CA GLN A 289 -1.48 -9.90 -18.31
C GLN A 289 -2.97 -9.56 -18.42
N LYS A 290 -3.58 -9.02 -17.36
CA LYS A 290 -5.01 -8.66 -17.30
C LYS A 290 -5.30 -7.20 -17.63
N ILE A 291 -4.24 -6.39 -17.78
CA ILE A 291 -4.26 -4.97 -18.14
C ILE A 291 -4.04 -4.81 -19.64
#